data_AF-A0A0V0RBH8-F1
#
_entry.id   AF-A0A0V0RBH8-F1
#
_cell.length_a   1.000
_cell.length_b   1.000
_cell.length_c   1.000
_cell.angle_alpha   90.00
_cell.angle_beta   90.00
_cell.angle_gamma   90.00
#
_symmetry.space_group_name_H-M   'P 1'
#
loop_
_entity.id
_entity.type
_entity.pdbx_description
1 polymer ?
#
loop_
_entity_poly.entity_id
_entity_poly.type
_entity_poly.pdbx_seq_one_letter_code
_entity_poly.pdbx_strand_id
1 'polypeptide(L)'
;MYELLSFLKTELKSREVLTFPGRERKVVSPFPANRKTVPRGQYTTAALQATVRKACFICEEDHAIENCPKFIRMSPKERITNVKKLGLCFLCLKKGHLVTTCKAKLRCR
;
A
#
# COMPACT_ATOMS: atom_id res chain seq x y z
N MET A 1 33.73 24.87 31.66
CA MET A 1 33.73 23.39 31.66
C MET A 1 32.34 22.81 31.92
N TYR A 2 31.63 23.21 32.99
CA TYR A 2 30.29 22.69 33.30
C TYR A 2 29.20 23.02 32.26
N GLU A 3 29.28 24.19 31.63
CA GLU A 3 28.32 24.61 30.59
C GLU A 3 28.39 23.81 29.28
N LEU A 4 29.57 23.27 28.91
CA LEU A 4 29.66 22.42 27.72
C LEU A 4 29.09 21.02 27.97
N LEU A 5 29.10 20.57 29.23
CA LEU A 5 28.55 19.29 29.64
C LEU A 5 27.02 19.31 29.73
N SER A 6 26.40 20.47 30.01
CA SER A 6 24.94 20.62 29.97
C SER A 6 24.43 20.55 28.53
N PHE A 7 25.09 21.22 27.59
CA PHE A 7 24.75 21.18 26.17
C PHE A 7 24.86 19.77 25.54
N LEU A 8 25.89 18.99 25.90
CA LEU A 8 26.03 17.61 25.41
C LEU A 8 25.01 16.64 26.02
N LYS A 9 24.55 16.88 27.26
CA LYS A 9 23.50 16.08 27.91
C LYS A 9 22.13 16.32 27.27
N THR A 10 21.82 17.55 26.86
CA THR A 10 20.57 17.88 26.15
C THR A 10 20.48 17.20 24.78
N GLU A 11 21.59 17.08 24.06
CA GLU A 11 21.67 16.41 22.75
C GLU A 11 21.56 14.88 22.84
N LEU A 12 22.01 14.24 23.93
CA LEU A 12 21.82 12.81 24.13
C LEU A 12 20.39 12.45 24.58
N LYS A 13 19.74 13.35 25.36
CA LYS A 13 18.35 13.16 25.85
C LYS A 13 17.32 13.19 24.72
N SER A 14 17.55 13.97 23.67
CA SER A 14 16.66 14.06 22.51
C SER A 14 16.72 12.82 21.61
N ARG A 15 17.81 12.05 21.67
CA ARG A 15 18.05 10.87 20.81
C ARG A 15 17.46 9.56 21.35
N GLU A 16 17.03 9.52 22.62
CA GLU A 16 16.46 8.31 23.26
C GLU A 16 14.95 8.13 23.05
N VAL A 17 14.24 9.09 22.44
CA VAL A 17 12.77 9.01 22.25
C VAL A 17 12.39 8.28 20.94
N LEU A 18 13.13 7.23 20.59
CA LEU A 18 12.76 6.29 19.54
C LEU A 18 12.59 4.87 20.09
N THR A 19 11.92 4.75 21.24
CA THR A 19 11.25 3.50 21.60
C THR A 19 9.76 3.76 21.55
N PHE A 20 9.22 3.87 20.33
CA PHE A 20 7.78 3.78 20.15
C PHE A 20 7.33 2.42 20.70
N PRO A 21 6.37 2.33 21.64
CA PRO A 21 5.78 1.05 21.98
C PRO A 21 5.17 0.51 20.69
N GLY A 22 5.78 -0.55 20.16
CA GLY A 22 5.34 -1.22 18.95
C GLY A 22 3.88 -1.60 19.13
N ARG A 23 2.99 -0.97 18.36
CA ARG A 23 1.60 -1.38 18.28
C ARG A 23 1.58 -2.78 17.67
N GLU A 24 1.47 -3.80 18.52
CA GLU A 24 1.29 -5.17 18.10
C GLU A 24 0.04 -5.25 17.22
N ARG A 25 0.26 -5.48 15.92
CA ARG A 25 -0.83 -5.81 15.01
C ARG A 25 -1.21 -7.25 15.30
N LYS A 26 -2.30 -7.45 16.05
CA LYS A 26 -3.03 -8.72 16.06
C LYS A 26 -3.49 -8.97 14.61
N VAL A 27 -2.83 -9.90 13.92
CA VAL A 27 -3.28 -10.40 12.62
C VAL A 27 -4.51 -11.26 12.90
N VAL A 28 -5.68 -10.65 12.91
CA VAL A 28 -6.94 -11.39 12.85
C VAL A 28 -7.18 -11.72 11.39
N SER A 29 -6.92 -12.97 11.01
CA SER A 29 -7.39 -13.51 9.75
C SER A 29 -8.91 -13.75 9.85
N PRO A 30 -9.75 -13.16 8.97
CA PRO A 30 -11.20 -13.37 8.99
C PRO A 30 -11.65 -14.79 8.60
N PHE A 31 -10.71 -15.72 8.35
CA PHE A 31 -11.01 -17.02 7.76
C PHE A 31 -10.77 -18.16 8.75
N PRO A 32 -11.77 -19.05 8.95
CA PRO A 32 -11.58 -20.24 9.77
C PRO A 32 -10.59 -21.20 9.10
N ALA A 33 -9.67 -21.75 9.89
CA ALA A 33 -8.60 -22.65 9.47
C ALA A 33 -9.09 -24.09 9.17
N ASN A 34 -10.21 -24.23 8.46
CA ASN A 34 -10.71 -25.53 8.01
C ASN A 34 -10.86 -25.54 6.49
N ARG A 35 -9.72 -25.52 5.79
CA ARG A 35 -9.67 -25.86 4.37
C ARG A 35 -9.31 -27.33 4.26
N LYS A 36 -10.33 -28.17 4.03
CA LYS A 36 -10.13 -29.53 3.53
C LYS A 36 -9.27 -29.43 2.26
N THR A 37 -8.08 -30.01 2.28
CA THR A 37 -7.22 -30.11 1.09
C THR A 37 -7.93 -31.02 0.09
N VAL A 38 -8.57 -30.42 -0.91
CA VAL A 38 -9.13 -31.17 -2.04
C VAL A 38 -7.96 -31.80 -2.81
N PRO A 39 -8.00 -33.09 -3.14
CA PRO A 39 -7.00 -33.72 -3.99
C PRO A 39 -6.86 -32.95 -5.30
N ARG A 40 -5.63 -32.71 -5.73
CA ARG A 40 -5.28 -31.99 -6.95
C ARG A 40 -5.68 -32.81 -8.18
N GLY A 41 -6.98 -32.80 -8.49
CA GLY A 41 -7.55 -33.34 -9.72
C GLY A 41 -7.17 -32.46 -10.91
N GLN A 42 -6.85 -33.12 -12.01
CA GLN A 42 -6.32 -32.57 -13.26
C GLN A 42 -7.10 -31.33 -13.72
N TYR A 43 -6.48 -30.16 -13.67
CA TYR A 43 -6.99 -28.96 -14.34
C TYR A 43 -6.64 -29.05 -15.82
N THR A 44 -7.65 -29.00 -16.68
CA THR A 44 -7.44 -28.85 -18.13
C THR A 44 -6.96 -27.42 -18.42
N THR A 45 -5.99 -27.28 -19.33
CA THR A 45 -5.34 -26.00 -19.68
C THR A 45 -6.28 -24.96 -20.29
N ALA A 46 -7.49 -25.36 -20.69
CA ALA A 46 -8.51 -24.49 -21.28
C ALA A 46 -9.09 -23.46 -20.29
N ALA A 47 -9.07 -23.71 -18.98
CA ALA A 47 -9.68 -22.82 -17.98
C ALA A 47 -8.85 -21.57 -17.62
N LEU A 48 -7.63 -21.42 -18.16
CA LEU A 48 -6.70 -20.33 -17.79
C LEU A 48 -6.89 -19.04 -18.61
N GLN A 49 -7.83 -18.98 -19.56
CA GLN A 49 -8.05 -17.81 -20.43
C GLN A 49 -9.04 -16.77 -19.89
N ALA A 50 -9.25 -16.70 -18.58
CA ALA A 50 -9.85 -15.50 -17.98
C ALA A 50 -8.80 -14.39 -17.94
N THR A 51 -8.55 -13.73 -19.07
CA THR A 51 -7.76 -12.50 -19.10
C THR A 51 -8.54 -11.43 -18.34
N VAL A 52 -8.24 -11.29 -17.04
CA VAL A 52 -8.73 -10.14 -16.25
C VAL A 52 -8.10 -8.90 -16.89
N ARG A 53 -8.83 -8.27 -17.82
CA ARG A 53 -8.39 -7.05 -18.47
C ARG A 53 -8.10 -6.03 -17.38
N LYS A 54 -6.87 -5.50 -17.38
CA LYS A 54 -6.43 -4.48 -16.42
C LYS A 54 -6.98 -3.14 -16.88
N ALA A 55 -8.29 -2.99 -16.79
CA ALA A 55 -8.97 -1.75 -17.08
C ALA A 55 -8.64 -0.71 -16.00
N CYS A 56 -8.55 0.55 -16.40
CA CYS A 56 -8.36 1.69 -15.52
C CYS A 56 -9.59 1.85 -14.61
N PHE A 57 -9.39 1.91 -13.30
CA PHE A 57 -10.50 2.06 -12.35
C PHE A 57 -11.22 3.43 -12.39
N ILE A 58 -10.78 4.35 -13.26
CA ILE A 58 -11.33 5.72 -13.36
C ILE A 58 -12.13 5.91 -14.64
N CYS A 59 -11.70 5.30 -15.73
CA CYS A 59 -12.34 5.45 -17.04
C CYS A 59 -12.65 4.14 -17.74
N GLU A 60 -12.36 3.00 -17.10
CA GLU A 60 -12.68 1.63 -17.57
C GLU A 60 -12.01 1.24 -18.90
N GLU A 61 -11.06 2.05 -19.36
CA GLU A 61 -10.24 1.82 -20.56
C GLU A 61 -9.01 0.94 -20.28
N ASP A 62 -8.43 0.34 -21.32
CA ASP A 62 -7.26 -0.54 -21.23
C ASP A 62 -5.94 0.24 -21.00
N HIS A 63 -5.76 0.81 -19.79
CA HIS A 63 -4.49 1.42 -19.38
C HIS A 63 -4.28 1.44 -17.86
N ALA A 64 -3.02 1.62 -17.45
CA ALA A 64 -2.67 1.89 -16.06
C ALA A 64 -3.11 3.29 -15.64
N ILE A 65 -3.54 3.45 -14.37
CA ILE A 65 -4.04 4.71 -13.81
C ILE A 65 -3.02 5.86 -13.96
N GLU A 66 -1.72 5.53 -13.89
CA GLU A 66 -0.62 6.47 -14.09
C GLU A 66 -0.66 7.18 -15.45
N ASN A 67 -1.20 6.51 -16.48
CA ASN A 67 -1.32 7.02 -17.85
C ASN A 67 -2.73 7.53 -18.16
N CYS A 68 -3.64 7.53 -17.18
CA CYS A 68 -5.02 7.91 -17.42
C CYS A 68 -5.15 9.43 -17.63
N PRO A 69 -5.63 9.90 -18.79
CA PRO A 69 -5.75 11.33 -19.05
C PRO A 69 -6.76 12.01 -18.12
N LYS A 70 -7.83 11.31 -17.72
CA LYS A 70 -8.78 11.81 -16.71
C LYS A 70 -8.08 11.99 -15.35
N PHE A 71 -7.24 11.03 -14.95
CA PHE A 71 -6.51 11.12 -13.68
C PHE A 71 -5.51 12.26 -13.64
N ILE A 72 -4.78 12.45 -14.75
CA ILE A 72 -3.80 13.52 -14.88
C ILE A 72 -4.49 14.90 -14.88
N ARG A 73 -5.68 15.03 -15.49
CA ARG A 73 -6.43 16.30 -15.52
C ARG A 73 -7.15 16.63 -14.21
N MET A 74 -7.43 15.66 -13.35
CA MET A 74 -8.12 15.88 -12.07
C MET A 74 -7.29 16.69 -11.07
N SER A 75 -7.98 17.45 -10.21
CA SER A 75 -7.34 18.22 -9.15
C SER A 75 -6.70 17.30 -8.09
N PRO A 76 -5.66 17.74 -7.37
CA PRO A 76 -5.04 16.92 -6.32
C PRO A 76 -6.03 16.42 -5.27
N LYS A 77 -7.03 17.26 -4.92
CA LYS A 77 -8.11 16.91 -3.98
C LYS A 77 -8.99 15.78 -4.54
N GLU A 78 -9.38 15.87 -5.82
CA GLU A 78 -10.13 14.82 -6.51
C GLU A 78 -9.33 13.52 -6.63
N ARG A 79 -8.03 13.59 -6.90
CA ARG A 79 -7.17 12.40 -6.95
C ARG A 79 -7.18 11.65 -5.64
N ILE A 80 -7.01 12.34 -4.51
CA ILE A 80 -7.01 11.73 -3.18
C ILE A 80 -8.37 11.10 -2.87
N THR A 81 -9.47 11.80 -3.16
CA THR A 81 -10.82 11.27 -2.90
C THR A 81 -11.11 10.03 -3.76
N ASN A 82 -10.72 10.03 -5.03
CA ASN A 82 -10.90 8.89 -5.92
C ASN A 82 -10.03 7.69 -5.53
N VAL A 83 -8.75 7.90 -5.21
CA VAL A 83 -7.85 6.83 -4.72
C VAL A 83 -8.41 6.21 -3.44
N LYS A 84 -8.94 7.03 -2.53
CA LYS A 84 -9.59 6.57 -1.29
C LYS A 84 -10.88 5.78 -1.57
N LYS A 85 -11.76 6.28 -2.44
CA LYS A 85 -13.01 5.61 -2.83
C LYS A 85 -12.76 4.25 -3.48
N LEU A 86 -11.73 4.17 -4.32
CA LEU A 86 -11.37 2.96 -5.06
C LEU A 86 -10.50 1.98 -4.25
N GLY A 87 -10.07 2.35 -3.04
CA GLY A 87 -9.23 1.52 -2.18
C GLY A 87 -7.84 1.25 -2.77
N LEU A 88 -7.28 2.24 -3.46
CA LEU A 88 -5.98 2.14 -4.11
C LEU A 88 -4.87 2.62 -3.18
N CYS A 89 -3.68 2.04 -3.30
CA CYS A 89 -2.50 2.53 -2.61
C CYS A 89 -2.15 3.94 -3.11
N PHE A 90 -2.02 4.92 -2.20
CA PHE A 90 -1.69 6.30 -2.59
C PHE A 90 -0.32 6.44 -3.26
N LEU A 91 0.56 5.46 -3.11
CA LEU A 91 1.91 5.51 -3.68
C LEU A 91 1.96 4.93 -5.10
N CYS A 92 1.45 3.71 -5.28
CA CYS A 92 1.60 2.99 -6.55
C CYS A 92 0.27 2.77 -7.29
N LEU A 93 -0.85 3.32 -6.78
CA LEU A 93 -2.17 3.28 -7.40
C LEU A 93 -2.69 1.86 -7.72
N LYS A 94 -2.22 0.85 -6.97
CA LYS A 94 -2.67 -0.56 -7.09
C LYS A 94 -3.51 -0.97 -5.88
N LYS A 95 -4.40 -1.94 -6.07
CA LYS A 95 -5.21 -2.55 -5.00
C LYS A 95 -4.40 -3.57 -4.20
N GLY A 96 -4.91 -3.90 -3.01
CA GLY A 96 -4.43 -5.03 -2.20
C GLY A 96 -3.37 -4.69 -1.15
N HIS A 97 -2.94 -3.44 -1.03
CA HIS A 97 -2.02 -3.01 0.02
C HIS A 97 -2.16 -1.51 0.34
N LEU A 98 -1.63 -1.10 1.49
CA LEU A 98 -1.57 0.29 1.93
C LEU A 98 -0.19 0.88 1.65
N VAL A 99 -0.06 2.20 1.75
CA VAL A 99 1.23 2.91 1.59
C VAL A 99 2.29 2.36 2.54
N THR A 100 1.89 2.01 3.76
CA THR A 100 2.79 1.46 4.80
C THR A 100 3.37 0.10 4.46
N THR A 101 2.73 -0.67 3.58
CA THR A 101 3.19 -1.99 3.11
C THR A 101 3.56 -1.98 1.63
N CYS A 102 3.64 -0.79 1.02
CA CYS A 102 3.98 -0.64 -0.38
C CYS A 102 5.48 -0.89 -0.57
N LYS A 103 5.80 -1.76 -1.52
CA LYS A 103 7.20 -2.03 -1.93
C LYS A 103 7.72 -1.01 -2.96
N ALA A 104 6.87 -0.11 -3.45
CA ALA A 104 7.28 0.91 -4.39
C ALA A 104 8.14 1.97 -3.68
N LYS A 105 9.18 2.45 -4.34
CA LYS A 105 9.97 3.58 -3.86
C LYS A 105 9.22 4.87 -4.17
N LEU A 106 9.08 5.76 -3.19
CA LEU A 106 8.57 7.10 -3.42
C LEU A 106 9.53 7.83 -4.37
N ARG A 107 8.98 8.37 -5.47
CA ARG A 107 9.69 9.24 -6.39
C ARG A 107 8.80 10.46 -6.65
N CYS A 108 9.35 11.66 -6.49
CA CYS A 108 8.72 12.86 -7.02
C CYS A 108 8.84 12.81 -8.54
N ARG A 109 7.78 13.19 -9.23
CA ARG A 109 7.71 13.21 -10.69
C ARG A 109 7.09 14.51 -11.13
#